data_AF-A0A931XHW1-F1
#
_entry.id   AF-A0A931XHW1-F1
#
_cell.length_a   1.000
_cell.length_b   1.000
_cell.length_c   1.000
_cell.angle_alpha   90.00
_cell.angle_beta   90.00
_cell.angle_gamma   90.00
#
_symmetry.space_group_name_H-M   'P 1'
#
loop_
_entity.id
_entity.type
_entity.pdbx_description
1 polymer ?
#
loop_
_entity_poly.entity_id
_entity_poly.type
_entity_poly.pdbx_seq_one_letter_code
_entity_poly.pdbx_strand_id
1 'polypeptide(L)'
;ALAHGANADAAAYAALAAACRLPRADDTQRAARQAAIARAARTAAEVPLDLTARCVELLALAEELAAVGNPQLISDAGAAAALAGGALEALLLNAEVNLRSAGDAAFAADVVERATTYRAQATAHRAATLVRVRAALERRA
;
A
#
# COMPACT_ATOMS: atom_id res chain seq x y z
N ALA A 1 0.68 -10.93 8.54
CA ALA A 1 -0.17 -9.90 7.90
C ALA A 1 0.29 -9.58 6.48
N LEU A 2 1.49 -9.00 6.25
CA LEU A 2 1.95 -8.61 4.90
C LEU A 2 2.05 -9.77 3.88
N ALA A 3 2.52 -10.95 4.29
CA ALA A 3 2.57 -12.13 3.41
C ALA A 3 1.17 -12.60 2.95
N HIS A 4 0.14 -12.39 3.77
CA HIS A 4 -1.24 -12.65 3.39
C HIS A 4 -1.74 -11.63 2.34
N GLY A 5 -1.25 -10.38 2.46
CA GLY A 5 -1.47 -9.33 1.47
C GLY A 5 -0.97 -9.68 0.08
N ALA A 6 0.24 -10.23 -0.03
CA ALA A 6 0.79 -10.66 -1.32
C ALA A 6 -0.10 -11.73 -2.01
N ASN A 7 -0.62 -12.68 -1.23
CA ASN A 7 -1.56 -13.68 -1.75
C ASN A 7 -2.90 -13.05 -2.18
N ALA A 8 -3.40 -12.09 -1.41
CA ALA A 8 -4.64 -11.37 -1.73
C ALA A 8 -4.47 -10.54 -3.02
N ASP A 9 -3.32 -9.88 -3.20
CA ASP A 9 -3.02 -9.09 -4.39
C ASP A 9 -2.96 -9.98 -5.64
N ALA A 10 -2.26 -11.11 -5.55
CA ALA A 10 -2.21 -12.10 -6.61
C ALA A 10 -3.60 -12.64 -6.98
N ALA A 11 -4.45 -12.91 -5.97
CA ALA A 11 -5.81 -13.38 -6.18
C ALA A 11 -6.70 -12.29 -6.83
N ALA A 12 -6.58 -11.04 -6.41
CA ALA A 12 -7.31 -9.91 -6.98
C ALA A 12 -6.91 -9.66 -8.45
N TYR A 13 -5.60 -9.72 -8.74
CA TYR A 13 -5.09 -9.63 -10.11
C TYR A 13 -5.61 -10.79 -10.98
N ALA A 14 -5.57 -12.02 -10.49
CA ALA A 14 -6.09 -13.18 -11.22
C ALA A 14 -7.58 -13.03 -11.54
N ALA A 15 -8.38 -12.52 -10.59
CA ALA A 15 -9.80 -12.25 -10.80
C ALA A 15 -10.03 -11.16 -11.86
N LEU A 16 -9.25 -10.07 -11.83
CA LEU A 16 -9.31 -9.02 -12.85
C LEU A 16 -8.92 -9.56 -14.23
N ALA A 17 -7.87 -10.36 -14.31
CA ALA A 17 -7.44 -11.00 -15.56
C ALA A 17 -8.52 -11.94 -16.12
N ALA A 18 -9.21 -12.70 -15.25
CA ALA A 18 -10.34 -13.55 -15.65
C ALA A 18 -11.53 -12.74 -16.16
N ALA A 19 -11.90 -11.64 -15.48
CA ALA A 19 -12.97 -10.74 -15.91
C ALA A 19 -12.69 -10.15 -17.30
N CYS A 20 -11.43 -9.78 -17.57
CA CYS A 20 -10.99 -9.29 -18.88
C CYS A 20 -11.17 -10.32 -20.01
N ARG A 21 -11.19 -11.63 -19.70
CA ARG A 21 -11.35 -12.73 -20.67
C ARG A 21 -12.81 -13.13 -20.92
N LEU A 22 -13.78 -12.54 -20.23
CA LEU A 22 -15.20 -12.85 -20.45
C LEU A 22 -15.62 -12.56 -21.91
N PRO A 23 -16.65 -13.27 -22.42
CA PRO A 23 -17.20 -13.04 -23.75
C PRO A 23 -17.67 -11.59 -23.97
N ARG A 24 -17.72 -11.18 -25.24
CA ARG A 24 -18.08 -9.81 -25.66
C ARG A 24 -18.77 -9.74 -27.02
N ALA A 25 -19.41 -10.83 -27.46
CA ALA A 25 -20.01 -10.96 -28.78
C ALA A 25 -21.27 -10.11 -28.93
N ASP A 26 -22.09 -10.01 -27.89
CA ASP A 26 -23.33 -9.22 -27.86
C ASP A 26 -23.33 -8.15 -26.75
N ASP A 27 -24.34 -7.27 -26.75
CA ASP A 27 -24.44 -6.16 -25.81
C ASP A 27 -24.60 -6.62 -24.36
N THR A 28 -25.33 -7.70 -24.13
CA THR A 28 -25.52 -8.29 -22.80
C THR A 28 -24.17 -8.80 -22.25
N GLN A 29 -23.40 -9.50 -23.08
CA GLN A 29 -22.06 -9.97 -22.74
C GLN A 29 -21.10 -8.80 -22.50
N ARG A 30 -21.13 -7.76 -23.35
CA ARG A 30 -20.31 -6.55 -23.16
C ARG A 30 -20.62 -5.87 -21.84
N ALA A 31 -21.89 -5.68 -21.50
CA ALA A 31 -22.31 -5.06 -20.25
C ALA A 31 -21.91 -5.90 -19.04
N ALA A 32 -22.16 -7.21 -19.07
CA ALA A 32 -21.78 -8.13 -17.99
C ALA A 32 -20.25 -8.15 -17.78
N ARG A 33 -19.48 -8.21 -18.86
CA ARG A 33 -18.02 -8.13 -18.84
C ARG A 33 -17.53 -6.83 -18.23
N GLN A 34 -18.08 -5.69 -18.65
CA GLN A 34 -17.68 -4.38 -18.12
C GLN A 34 -17.95 -4.28 -16.62
N ALA A 35 -19.12 -4.75 -16.17
CA ALA A 35 -19.46 -4.77 -14.75
C ALA A 35 -18.53 -5.70 -13.94
N ALA A 36 -18.12 -6.85 -14.50
CA ALA A 36 -17.17 -7.73 -13.87
C ALA A 36 -15.77 -7.11 -13.75
N ILE A 37 -15.30 -6.43 -14.79
CA ILE A 37 -14.01 -5.72 -14.79
C ILE A 37 -14.03 -4.61 -13.74
N ALA A 38 -15.08 -3.79 -13.69
CA ALA A 38 -15.18 -2.69 -12.72
C ALA A 38 -15.11 -3.20 -11.27
N ARG A 39 -15.84 -4.28 -10.94
CA ARG A 39 -15.81 -4.90 -9.61
C ARG A 39 -14.43 -5.48 -9.26
N ALA A 40 -13.82 -6.20 -10.21
CA ALA A 40 -12.51 -6.81 -9.99
C ALA A 40 -11.40 -5.75 -9.87
N ALA A 41 -11.45 -4.69 -10.67
CA ALA A 41 -10.51 -3.57 -10.62
C ALA A 41 -10.61 -2.80 -9.30
N ARG A 42 -11.83 -2.59 -8.79
CA ARG A 42 -12.04 -2.02 -7.45
C ARG A 42 -11.35 -2.86 -6.37
N THR A 43 -11.55 -4.17 -6.41
CA THR A 43 -10.89 -5.10 -5.46
C THR A 43 -9.37 -5.06 -5.59
N ALA A 44 -8.85 -5.05 -6.83
CA ALA A 44 -7.42 -4.96 -7.11
C ALA A 44 -6.79 -3.62 -6.69
N ALA A 45 -7.57 -2.54 -6.60
CA ALA A 45 -7.12 -1.26 -6.05
C ALA A 45 -7.15 -1.25 -4.51
N GLU A 46 -8.13 -1.90 -3.90
CA GLU A 46 -8.34 -1.91 -2.45
C GLU A 46 -7.26 -2.71 -1.70
N VAL A 47 -6.88 -3.88 -2.22
CA VAL A 47 -5.88 -4.76 -1.57
C VAL A 47 -4.54 -4.05 -1.31
N PRO A 48 -3.88 -3.40 -2.29
CA PRO A 48 -2.65 -2.67 -2.03
C PRO A 48 -2.86 -1.49 -1.08
N LEU A 49 -4.00 -0.81 -1.14
CA LEU A 49 -4.37 0.26 -0.20
C LEU A 49 -4.41 -0.25 1.26
N ASP A 50 -5.03 -1.40 1.51
CA ASP A 50 -5.06 -1.99 2.85
C ASP A 50 -3.66 -2.34 3.36
N LEU A 51 -2.77 -2.77 2.46
CA LEU A 51 -1.37 -3.02 2.80
C LEU A 51 -0.60 -1.73 3.11
N THR A 52 -0.93 -0.61 2.46
CA THR A 52 -0.30 0.68 2.78
C THR A 52 -0.60 1.11 4.21
N ALA A 53 -1.82 0.87 4.71
CA ALA A 53 -2.16 1.14 6.11
C ALA A 53 -1.27 0.30 7.06
N ARG A 54 -0.97 -0.96 6.72
CA ARG A 54 -0.05 -1.80 7.50
C ARG A 54 1.40 -1.31 7.45
N CYS A 55 1.82 -0.70 6.35
CA CYS A 55 3.12 -0.04 6.27
C CYS A 55 3.17 1.19 7.18
N VAL A 56 2.09 1.98 7.28
CA VAL A 56 1.98 3.10 8.24
C VAL A 56 2.08 2.60 9.67
N GLU A 57 1.35 1.54 10.03
CA GLU A 57 1.44 0.92 11.37
C GLU A 57 2.88 0.48 11.69
N LEU A 58 3.57 -0.15 10.74
CA LEU A 58 4.97 -0.57 10.92
C LEU A 58 5.91 0.63 11.09
N LEU A 59 5.67 1.73 10.38
CA LEU A 59 6.45 2.96 10.51
C LEU A 59 6.26 3.61 11.89
N ALA A 60 5.03 3.63 12.40
CA ALA A 60 4.73 4.10 13.75
C ALA A 60 5.46 3.26 14.80
N LEU A 61 5.46 1.92 14.66
CA LEU A 61 6.19 1.02 15.56
C LEU A 61 7.71 1.22 15.48
N ALA A 62 8.25 1.45 14.27
CA ALA A 62 9.66 1.75 14.10
C ALA A 62 10.05 3.08 14.78
N GLU A 63 9.17 4.08 14.74
CA GLU A 63 9.39 5.33 15.46
C GLU A 63 9.43 5.12 16.97
N GLU A 64 8.45 4.38 17.51
CA GLU A 64 8.39 4.06 18.93
C GLU A 64 9.64 3.30 19.37
N LEU A 65 10.04 2.28 18.60
CA LEU A 65 11.24 1.50 18.87
C LEU A 65 12.51 2.36 18.85
N ALA A 66 12.60 3.33 17.94
CA ALA A 66 13.73 4.27 17.91
C ALA A 66 13.76 5.23 19.11
N ALA A 67 12.62 5.44 19.79
CA ALA A 67 12.52 6.29 20.97
C ALA A 67 12.82 5.55 22.28
N VAL A 68 12.34 4.32 22.44
CA VAL A 68 12.38 3.58 23.73
C VAL A 68 13.12 2.23 23.67
N GLY A 69 13.47 1.76 22.47
CA GLY A 69 14.08 0.46 22.26
C GLY A 69 15.54 0.37 22.71
N ASN A 70 16.10 -0.85 22.64
CA ASN A 70 17.52 -1.07 22.93
C ASN A 70 18.37 -0.21 21.97
N PRO A 71 19.18 0.74 22.48
CA PRO A 71 20.01 1.57 21.63
C PRO A 71 20.90 0.74 20.69
N GLN A 72 21.37 -0.44 21.11
CA GLN A 72 22.20 -1.32 20.29
C GLN A 72 21.52 -1.78 18.99
N LEU A 73 20.19 -1.80 18.95
CA LEU A 73 19.37 -2.23 17.82
C LEU A 73 18.74 -1.06 17.06
N ILE A 74 19.19 0.18 17.29
CA ILE A 74 18.58 1.36 16.67
C ILE A 74 18.71 1.36 15.13
N SER A 75 19.73 0.70 14.58
CA SER A 75 19.87 0.48 13.14
C SER A 75 18.71 -0.35 12.57
N ASP A 76 18.16 -1.29 13.33
CA ASP A 76 17.06 -2.15 12.88
C ASP A 76 15.76 -1.34 12.76
N ALA A 77 15.52 -0.39 13.68
CA ALA A 77 14.43 0.56 13.57
C ALA A 77 14.56 1.43 12.30
N GLY A 78 15.78 1.89 12.00
CA GLY A 78 16.08 2.61 10.75
C GLY A 78 15.84 1.77 9.50
N ALA A 79 16.27 0.50 9.50
CA ALA A 79 16.06 -0.43 8.41
C ALA A 79 14.56 -0.73 8.19
N ALA A 80 13.82 -0.98 9.27
CA ALA A 80 12.37 -1.16 9.22
C ALA A 80 11.67 0.06 8.61
N ALA A 81 12.05 1.28 9.02
CA ALA A 81 11.46 2.50 8.47
C ALA A 81 11.81 2.73 7.00
N ALA A 82 13.01 2.36 6.55
CA ALA A 82 13.38 2.45 5.15
C ALA A 82 12.57 1.48 4.28
N LEU A 83 12.48 0.21 4.70
CA LEU A 83 11.76 -0.84 3.97
C LEU A 83 10.25 -0.57 3.94
N ALA A 84 9.66 -0.21 5.08
CA ALA A 84 8.23 0.09 5.17
C ALA A 84 7.83 1.31 4.32
N GLY A 85 8.65 2.36 4.33
CA GLY A 85 8.42 3.54 3.49
C GLY A 85 8.51 3.22 1.99
N GLY A 86 9.50 2.44 1.56
CA GLY A 86 9.61 1.99 0.17
C GLY A 86 8.45 1.09 -0.26
N ALA A 87 8.05 0.14 0.60
CA ALA A 87 6.92 -0.74 0.35
C ALA A 87 5.61 0.04 0.21
N LEU A 88 5.38 1.05 1.06
CA LEU A 88 4.20 1.91 0.98
C LEU A 88 4.09 2.62 -0.37
N GLU A 89 5.16 3.24 -0.85
CA GLU A 89 5.12 3.92 -2.16
C GLU A 89 4.88 2.93 -3.31
N ALA A 90 5.48 1.74 -3.26
CA ALA A 90 5.23 0.70 -4.26
C ALA A 90 3.76 0.24 -4.29
N LEU A 91 3.15 0.06 -3.11
CA LEU A 91 1.75 -0.33 -3.00
C LEU A 91 0.80 0.77 -3.48
N LEU A 92 1.07 2.04 -3.17
CA LEU A 92 0.26 3.16 -3.68
C LEU A 92 0.27 3.24 -5.20
N LEU A 93 1.43 3.05 -5.84
CA LEU A 93 1.53 3.00 -7.30
C LEU A 93 0.69 1.85 -7.89
N ASN A 94 0.68 0.69 -7.24
CA ASN A 94 -0.14 -0.45 -7.68
C ASN A 94 -1.65 -0.16 -7.53
N ALA A 95 -2.06 0.50 -6.45
CA ALA A 95 -3.45 0.90 -6.25
C ALA A 95 -3.91 1.87 -7.37
N GLU A 96 -3.10 2.89 -7.67
CA GLU A 96 -3.39 3.90 -8.70
C GLU A 96 -3.59 3.32 -10.11
N VAL A 97 -2.81 2.30 -10.47
CA VAL A 97 -2.95 1.61 -11.78
C VAL A 97 -4.34 0.98 -11.92
N ASN A 98 -4.86 0.38 -10.85
CA ASN A 98 -6.15 -0.31 -10.87
C ASN A 98 -7.35 0.65 -10.85
N LEU A 99 -7.21 1.88 -10.35
CA LEU A 99 -8.28 2.89 -10.34
C LEU A 99 -8.80 3.24 -11.73
N ARG A 100 -7.91 3.32 -12.72
CA ARG A 100 -8.29 3.64 -14.12
C ARG A 100 -9.27 2.60 -14.69
N SER A 101 -9.17 1.36 -14.22
CA SER A 101 -10.00 0.25 -14.69
C SER A 101 -11.32 0.12 -13.91
N ALA A 102 -11.45 0.77 -12.75
CA ALA A 102 -12.66 0.72 -11.92
C ALA A 102 -13.79 1.58 -12.49
N GLY A 103 -13.47 2.69 -13.16
CA GLY A 103 -14.46 3.56 -13.81
C GLY A 103 -15.42 4.29 -12.86
N ASP A 104 -15.10 4.34 -11.57
CA ASP A 104 -15.89 4.96 -10.50
C ASP A 104 -15.12 6.16 -9.93
N ALA A 105 -15.59 7.37 -10.25
CA ALA A 105 -14.93 8.61 -9.85
C ALA A 105 -14.98 8.87 -8.34
N ALA A 106 -16.06 8.44 -7.66
CA ALA A 106 -16.18 8.60 -6.21
C ALA A 106 -15.20 7.66 -5.50
N PHE A 107 -15.11 6.41 -5.97
CA PHE A 107 -14.11 5.48 -5.47
C PHE A 107 -12.68 5.96 -5.72
N ALA A 108 -12.39 6.50 -6.91
CA ALA A 108 -11.06 7.03 -7.21
C ALA A 108 -10.69 8.21 -6.27
N ALA A 109 -11.64 9.09 -5.97
CA ALA A 109 -11.42 10.19 -5.03
C ALA A 109 -11.11 9.69 -3.61
N ASP A 110 -11.87 8.71 -3.11
CA ASP A 110 -11.62 8.06 -1.81
C ASP A 110 -10.21 7.46 -1.73
N VAL A 111 -9.80 6.71 -2.76
CA VAL A 111 -8.47 6.11 -2.80
C VAL A 111 -7.37 7.17 -2.79
N VAL A 112 -7.52 8.26 -3.54
CA VAL A 112 -6.55 9.36 -3.58
C VAL A 112 -6.44 10.05 -2.22
N GLU A 113 -7.55 10.27 -1.52
CA GLU A 113 -7.56 10.86 -0.19
C GLU A 113 -6.86 9.97 0.85
N ARG A 114 -7.17 8.67 0.84
CA ARG A 114 -6.50 7.67 1.70
C ARG A 114 -5.02 7.57 1.40
N ALA A 115 -4.64 7.49 0.12
CA ALA A 115 -3.25 7.49 -0.33
C ALA A 115 -2.47 8.71 0.16
N THR A 116 -3.08 9.89 0.06
CA THR A 116 -2.49 11.16 0.53
C THR A 116 -2.28 11.13 2.04
N THR A 117 -3.29 10.66 2.79
CA THR A 117 -3.22 10.52 4.24
C THR A 117 -2.11 9.57 4.67
N TYR A 118 -2.05 8.38 4.07
CA TYR A 118 -1.05 7.37 4.40
C TYR A 118 0.37 7.85 4.05
N ARG A 119 0.56 8.54 2.92
CA ARG A 119 1.86 9.12 2.56
C ARG A 119 2.31 10.17 3.55
N ALA A 120 1.40 11.03 4.03
CA ALA A 120 1.72 12.04 5.03
C ALA A 120 2.13 11.40 6.36
N GLN A 121 1.35 10.43 6.86
CA GLN A 121 1.67 9.69 8.09
C GLN A 121 3.00 8.94 7.97
N ALA A 122 3.21 8.23 6.87
CA ALA A 122 4.43 7.49 6.60
C ALA A 122 5.66 8.40 6.58
N THR A 123 5.55 9.56 5.92
CA THR A 123 6.62 10.54 5.85
C THR A 123 6.98 11.05 7.25
N ALA A 124 5.98 11.38 8.07
CA ALA A 124 6.20 11.87 9.43
C ALA A 124 6.91 10.83 10.30
N HIS A 125 6.37 9.61 10.40
CA HIS A 125 6.96 8.54 11.20
C HIS A 125 8.37 8.15 10.73
N ARG A 126 8.56 8.05 9.40
CA ARG A 126 9.87 7.74 8.82
C ARG A 126 10.90 8.82 9.15
N ALA A 127 10.55 10.11 8.98
CA ALA A 127 11.45 11.21 9.30
C ALA A 127 11.83 11.22 10.78
N ALA A 128 10.84 11.07 11.67
CA ALA A 128 11.06 11.03 13.11
C ALA A 128 11.94 9.85 13.55
N THR A 129 11.78 8.68 12.92
CA THR A 129 12.64 7.51 13.13
C THR A 129 14.08 7.82 12.70
N LEU A 130 14.28 8.28 11.47
CA LEU A 130 15.62 8.49 10.90
C LEU A 130 16.42 9.57 11.61
N VAL A 131 15.77 10.62 12.12
CA VAL A 131 16.41 11.65 12.95
C VAL A 131 17.01 11.02 14.22
N ARG A 132 16.23 10.19 14.93
CA ARG A 132 16.69 9.52 16.16
C ARG A 132 17.82 8.54 15.86
N VAL A 133 17.70 7.77 14.79
CA VAL A 133 18.72 6.82 14.36
C VAL A 133 20.05 7.52 14.06
N ARG A 134 20.04 8.61 13.28
CA ARG A 134 21.25 9.38 12.96
C ARG A 134 21.91 9.95 14.21
N ALA A 135 21.15 10.59 15.08
CA ALA A 135 21.67 11.15 16.33
C ALA A 135 22.29 10.06 17.23
N ALA A 136 21.72 8.85 17.25
CA ALA A 136 22.27 7.74 18.02
C ALA A 136 23.56 7.16 17.42
N LEU A 137 23.68 7.13 16.09
CA LEU A 137 24.89 6.70 15.40
C LEU A 137 26.03 7.70 15.59
N GLU A 138 25.75 9.00 15.54
CA GLU A 138 26.73 10.06 15.78
C GLU A 138 27.32 10.00 17.20
N ARG A 139 26.50 9.72 18.23
CA ARG A 139 26.99 9.56 19.61
C ARG A 139 27.90 8.35 19.83
N ARG A 140 28.00 7.44 18.86
CA ARG A 140 28.85 6.24 18.91
C ARG A 140 30.17 6.39 18.16
N ALA A 141 30.27 7.42 17.32
CA ALA A 141 31.50 7.77 16.61
C ALA A 141 32.45 8.53 17.55
#